data_AF-A0A9Q3DL99-F1
#
_entry.id   AF-A0A9Q3DL99-F1
#
_cell.length_a   1.000
_cell.length_b   1.000
_cell.length_c   1.000
_cell.angle_alpha   90.00
_cell.angle_beta   90.00
_cell.angle_gamma   90.00
#
_symmetry.space_group_name_H-M   'P 1'
#
loop_
_entity.id
_entity.type
_entity.pdbx_description
1 polymer ?
#
loop_
_entity_poly.entity_id
_entity_poly.type
_entity_poly.pdbx_seq_one_letter_code
_entity_poly.pdbx_strand_id
1 'polypeptide(L)'
;MRQDHGTYSWPWWKEQIIFKWENDSWRFKMENSFEEAIFNIERDRPISWFLKQKDRLTALNPDLSEIRIHKRLLRKCGCDLEHSIRSRFIGTCSTEYYINAMEEITTRTKIGRNWYKPPMDNKTSGKPIPKPNKPHDKAPYKCHKCGSTSHLANTCPKKTRINEIEIDKF
;
A
#
# COMPACT_ATOMS: atom_id res chain seq x y z
N MET A 1 -14.67 -39.61 6.24
CA MET A 1 -13.33 -39.57 6.87
C MET A 1 -13.28 -40.15 8.29
N ARG A 2 -14.31 -40.02 9.16
CA ARG A 2 -14.32 -40.72 10.47
C ARG A 2 -14.71 -42.21 10.42
N GLN A 3 -15.39 -42.65 9.36
CA GLN A 3 -15.97 -44.00 9.29
C GLN A 3 -14.97 -45.08 8.84
N ASP A 4 -13.88 -44.74 8.13
CA ASP A 4 -12.89 -45.72 7.63
C ASP A 4 -11.56 -45.73 8.40
N HIS A 5 -11.28 -44.69 9.20
CA HIS A 5 -9.99 -44.49 9.87
C HIS A 5 -10.10 -44.26 11.40
N GLY A 6 -11.20 -44.67 12.01
CA GLY A 6 -11.45 -44.46 13.45
C GLY A 6 -10.52 -45.24 14.38
N THR A 7 -9.78 -46.22 13.88
CA THR A 7 -8.90 -47.13 14.64
C THR A 7 -7.41 -46.77 14.59
N TYR A 8 -7.02 -45.79 13.78
CA TYR A 8 -5.60 -45.42 13.65
C TYR A 8 -5.12 -44.59 14.84
N SER A 9 -3.89 -44.87 15.27
CA SER A 9 -3.25 -44.15 16.36
C SER A 9 -2.93 -42.70 15.99
N TRP A 10 -2.84 -41.82 16.99
CA TRP A 10 -2.48 -40.41 16.77
C TRP A 10 -1.16 -40.21 16.00
N PRO A 11 -0.08 -40.97 16.23
CA PRO A 11 1.13 -40.88 15.42
C PRO A 11 0.90 -41.07 13.91
N TRP A 12 0.07 -42.06 13.55
CA TRP A 12 -0.27 -42.30 12.14
C TRP A 12 -1.04 -41.12 11.55
N TRP A 13 -2.03 -40.58 12.28
CA TRP A 13 -2.76 -39.39 11.87
C TRP A 13 -1.84 -38.17 11.72
N LYS A 14 -0.88 -37.99 12.63
CA LYS A 14 0.13 -36.93 12.55
C LYS A 14 0.96 -37.07 11.27
N GLU A 15 1.43 -38.27 10.94
CA GLU A 15 2.16 -38.53 9.70
C GLU A 15 1.32 -38.25 8.45
N GLN A 16 0.05 -38.65 8.43
CA GLN A 16 -0.84 -38.36 7.30
C GLN A 16 -1.14 -36.87 7.15
N ILE A 17 -1.26 -36.14 8.27
CA ILE A 17 -1.43 -34.68 8.26
C ILE A 17 -0.17 -34.03 7.70
N ILE A 18 1.02 -34.42 8.16
CA ILE A 18 2.31 -33.94 7.63
C ILE A 18 2.43 -34.25 6.14
N PHE A 19 2.15 -35.48 5.73
CA PHE A 19 2.22 -35.89 4.33
C PHE A 19 1.29 -35.06 3.44
N LYS A 20 0.07 -34.76 3.91
CA LYS A 20 -0.92 -33.99 3.17
C LYS A 20 -0.65 -32.47 3.16
N TRP A 21 -0.19 -31.92 4.27
CA TRP A 21 -0.11 -30.49 4.54
C TRP A 21 1.30 -29.96 4.76
N GLU A 22 2.33 -30.76 4.49
CA GLU A 22 3.73 -30.34 4.58
C GLU A 22 4.55 -30.78 3.35
N ASN A 23 3.89 -31.30 2.32
CA ASN A 23 4.53 -31.57 1.04
C ASN A 23 4.85 -30.27 0.28
N ASP A 24 5.80 -30.36 -0.66
CA ASP A 24 6.27 -29.22 -1.45
C ASP A 24 5.15 -28.51 -2.22
N SER A 25 4.14 -29.27 -2.69
CA SER A 25 2.99 -28.69 -3.38
C SER A 25 2.13 -27.82 -2.46
N TRP A 26 1.94 -28.21 -1.20
CA TRP A 26 1.25 -27.40 -0.22
C TRP A 26 2.07 -26.18 0.17
N ARG A 27 3.38 -26.35 0.42
CA ARG A 27 4.29 -25.25 0.75
C ARG A 27 4.27 -24.19 -0.35
N PHE A 28 4.39 -24.62 -1.61
CA PHE A 28 4.28 -23.75 -2.78
C PHE A 28 2.94 -23.02 -2.84
N LYS A 29 1.81 -23.71 -2.61
CA LYS A 29 0.48 -23.09 -2.58
C LYS A 29 0.35 -22.04 -1.48
N MET A 30 0.87 -22.32 -0.28
CA MET A 30 0.83 -21.37 0.84
C MET A 30 1.71 -20.15 0.58
N GLU A 31 2.91 -20.37 0.04
CA GLU A 31 3.83 -19.28 -0.32
C GLU A 31 3.21 -18.40 -1.41
N ASN A 32 2.70 -18.99 -2.49
CA ASN A 32 2.01 -18.24 -3.54
C ASN A 32 0.78 -17.49 -3.00
N SER A 33 0.00 -18.14 -2.14
CA SER A 33 -1.15 -17.52 -1.48
C SER A 33 -0.77 -16.32 -0.59
N PHE A 34 0.43 -16.32 0.00
CA PHE A 34 0.97 -15.20 0.76
C PHE A 34 1.56 -14.13 -0.17
N GLU A 35 2.25 -14.54 -1.24
CA GLU A 35 2.85 -13.61 -2.19
C GLU A 35 1.81 -12.75 -2.91
N GLU A 36 0.70 -13.36 -3.32
CA GLU A 36 -0.44 -12.70 -3.96
C GLU A 36 -1.33 -11.94 -2.96
N ALA A 37 -1.21 -12.23 -1.65
CA ALA A 37 -2.00 -11.56 -0.62
C ALA A 37 -1.49 -10.14 -0.38
N ILE A 38 -1.93 -9.23 -1.24
CA ILE A 38 -1.77 -7.80 -1.06
C ILE A 38 -2.92 -7.26 -0.21
N PHE A 39 -2.61 -6.47 0.82
CA PHE A 39 -3.62 -5.87 1.68
C PHE A 39 -4.33 -4.71 0.96
N ASN A 40 -5.66 -4.77 0.90
CA ASN A 40 -6.49 -3.72 0.33
C ASN A 40 -7.46 -3.18 1.40
N ILE A 41 -7.42 -1.88 1.67
CA ILE A 41 -8.23 -1.23 2.72
C ILE A 41 -9.74 -1.34 2.46
N GLU A 42 -10.16 -1.32 1.19
CA GLU A 42 -11.58 -1.34 0.84
C GLU A 42 -12.17 -2.75 0.94
N ARG A 43 -11.33 -3.79 0.75
CA ARG A 43 -11.75 -5.19 0.74
C ARG A 43 -11.47 -5.91 2.06
N ASP A 44 -10.34 -5.63 2.68
CA ASP A 44 -9.76 -6.44 3.74
C ASP A 44 -9.84 -5.73 5.10
N ARG A 45 -10.22 -6.47 6.14
CA ARG A 45 -10.17 -5.96 7.53
C ARG A 45 -8.76 -6.18 8.10
N PRO A 46 -8.12 -5.15 8.70
CA PRO A 46 -6.77 -5.25 9.25
C PRO A 46 -6.55 -6.47 10.16
N ILE A 47 -7.39 -6.64 11.18
CA ILE A 47 -7.29 -7.75 12.14
C ILE A 47 -7.32 -9.11 11.42
N SER A 48 -8.39 -9.37 10.66
CA SER A 48 -8.61 -10.67 10.02
C SER A 48 -7.54 -10.99 8.98
N TRP A 49 -7.14 -9.99 8.20
CA TRP A 49 -6.11 -10.17 7.18
C TRP A 49 -4.74 -10.43 7.82
N PHE A 50 -4.36 -9.65 8.82
CA PHE A 50 -3.05 -9.75 9.46
C PHE A 50 -2.88 -11.11 10.15
N LEU A 51 -3.88 -11.57 10.90
CA LEU A 51 -3.85 -12.87 11.56
C LEU A 51 -3.77 -14.02 10.54
N LYS A 52 -4.59 -13.98 9.48
CA LYS A 52 -4.56 -15.00 8.42
C LYS A 52 -3.20 -15.10 7.75
N GLN A 53 -2.54 -13.97 7.48
CA GLN A 53 -1.22 -13.97 6.87
C GLN A 53 -0.11 -14.35 7.86
N LYS A 54 -0.24 -13.99 9.15
CA LYS A 54 0.63 -14.46 10.22
C LYS A 54 0.59 -15.99 10.33
N ASP A 55 -0.60 -16.59 10.34
CA ASP A 55 -0.78 -18.04 10.44
C ASP A 55 -0.15 -18.78 9.24
N ARG A 56 -0.24 -18.21 8.03
CA ARG A 56 0.44 -18.76 6.85
C ARG A 56 1.96 -18.75 7.02
N LEU A 57 2.52 -17.66 7.52
CA LEU A 57 3.95 -17.52 7.71
C LEU A 57 4.49 -18.41 8.83
N THR A 58 3.76 -18.56 9.93
CA THR A 58 4.12 -19.47 11.02
C THR A 58 4.01 -20.93 10.60
N ALA A 59 3.03 -21.28 9.77
CA ALA A 59 2.90 -22.63 9.22
C ALA A 59 4.03 -22.98 8.25
N LEU A 60 4.53 -22.01 7.47
CA LEU A 60 5.66 -22.20 6.56
C LEU A 60 7.02 -22.19 7.28
N ASN A 61 7.16 -21.35 8.30
CA ASN A 61 8.42 -21.13 9.02
C ASN A 61 8.14 -20.98 10.52
N PRO A 62 7.98 -22.10 11.25
CA PRO A 62 7.66 -22.05 12.68
C PRO A 62 8.76 -21.38 13.52
N ASP A 63 10.01 -21.45 13.08
CA ASP A 63 11.17 -20.88 13.79
C ASP A 63 11.36 -19.37 13.53
N LEU A 64 10.49 -18.75 12.74
CA LEU A 64 10.62 -17.34 12.37
C LEU A 64 10.19 -16.43 13.53
N SER A 65 11.06 -15.49 13.90
CA SER A 65 10.73 -14.53 14.96
C SER A 65 9.54 -13.65 14.61
N GLU A 66 8.76 -13.26 15.63
CA GLU A 66 7.54 -12.48 15.46
C GLU A 66 7.80 -11.16 14.72
N ILE A 67 8.90 -10.46 15.05
CA ILE A 67 9.31 -9.24 14.35
C ILE A 67 9.60 -9.45 12.86
N ARG A 68 10.15 -10.60 12.47
CA ARG A 68 10.40 -10.92 11.05
C ARG A 68 9.09 -11.21 10.32
N ILE A 69 8.15 -11.88 10.99
CA ILE A 69 6.79 -12.08 10.48
C ILE A 69 6.11 -10.74 10.26
N HIS A 70 6.12 -9.84 11.25
CA HIS A 70 5.53 -8.50 11.13
C HIS A 70 6.14 -7.68 10.00
N LYS A 71 7.48 -7.67 9.88
CA LYS A 71 8.17 -6.98 8.77
C LYS A 71 7.79 -7.56 7.41
N ARG A 72 7.63 -8.88 7.30
CA ARG A 72 7.15 -9.53 6.06
C ARG A 72 5.72 -9.12 5.72
N LEU A 73 4.84 -9.07 6.71
CA LEU A 73 3.45 -8.66 6.56
C LEU A 73 3.32 -7.20 6.10
N LEU A 74 4.05 -6.28 6.74
CA LEU A 74 3.96 -4.87 6.40
C LEU A 74 4.39 -4.56 4.95
N ARG A 75 5.33 -5.31 4.39
CA ARG A 75 5.70 -5.17 2.97
C ARG A 75 4.55 -5.45 2.01
N LYS A 76 3.51 -6.19 2.45
CA LYS A 76 2.29 -6.45 1.67
C LYS A 76 1.22 -5.37 1.85
N CYS A 77 1.43 -4.39 2.74
CA CYS A 77 0.51 -3.29 2.99
C CYS A 77 0.70 -2.07 2.07
N GLY A 78 1.78 -2.06 1.27
CA GLY A 78 2.10 -0.97 0.34
C GLY A 78 2.89 0.18 1.00
N CYS A 79 3.73 0.84 0.21
CA CYS A 79 4.79 1.75 0.69
C CYS A 79 4.31 2.79 1.73
N ASP A 80 3.25 3.53 1.44
CA ASP A 80 2.77 4.61 2.33
C ASP A 80 2.19 4.07 3.64
N LEU A 81 1.46 2.95 3.58
CA LEU A 81 0.85 2.33 4.74
C LEU A 81 1.90 1.60 5.58
N GLU A 82 2.83 0.88 4.94
CA GLU A 82 4.00 0.29 5.61
C GLU A 82 4.76 1.37 6.40
N HIS A 83 5.12 2.48 5.77
CA HIS A 83 5.87 3.54 6.41
C HIS A 83 5.10 4.16 7.58
N SER A 84 3.81 4.44 7.38
CA SER A 84 2.94 5.04 8.40
C SER A 84 2.76 4.14 9.62
N ILE A 85 2.69 2.82 9.42
CA ILE A 85 2.62 1.85 10.51
C ILE A 85 4.00 1.76 11.16
N ARG A 86 5.07 1.57 10.38
CA ARG A 86 6.43 1.33 10.87
C ARG A 86 6.99 2.48 11.71
N SER A 87 6.68 3.72 11.37
CA SER A 87 7.14 4.91 12.10
C SER A 87 6.61 4.98 13.54
N ARG A 88 5.58 4.20 13.87
CA ARG A 88 4.99 4.12 15.21
C ARG A 88 5.70 3.14 16.15
N PHE A 89 6.64 2.34 15.64
CA PHE A 89 7.34 1.34 16.46
C PHE A 89 8.82 1.64 16.61
N ILE A 90 9.29 1.51 17.84
CA ILE A 90 10.71 1.50 18.18
C ILE A 90 11.05 0.08 18.62
N GLY A 91 11.60 -0.73 17.71
CA GLY A 91 12.04 -2.10 18.02
C GLY A 91 10.97 -3.19 17.81
N THR A 92 10.89 -4.13 18.76
CA THR A 92 9.95 -5.28 18.73
C THR A 92 8.65 -4.92 19.44
N CYS A 93 7.51 -5.09 18.78
CA CYS A 93 6.18 -4.88 19.35
C CYS A 93 5.31 -6.14 19.16
N SER A 94 4.26 -6.28 19.95
CA SER A 94 3.33 -7.42 19.86
C SER A 94 2.48 -7.37 18.59
N THR A 95 2.01 -8.54 18.14
CA THR A 95 1.05 -8.64 17.02
C THR A 95 -0.16 -7.72 17.20
N GLU A 96 -0.75 -7.68 18.39
CA GLU A 96 -1.91 -6.84 18.70
C GLU A 96 -1.62 -5.36 18.47
N TYR A 97 -0.43 -4.90 18.86
CA TYR A 97 -0.05 -3.51 18.69
C TYR A 97 0.11 -3.13 17.22
N TYR A 98 0.66 -4.02 16.38
CA TYR A 98 0.69 -3.83 14.92
C TYR A 98 -0.71 -3.75 14.32
N ILE A 99 -1.61 -4.62 14.75
CA ILE A 99 -2.99 -4.66 14.27
C ILE A 99 -3.74 -3.39 14.67
N ASN A 100 -3.65 -2.97 15.94
CA ASN A 100 -4.30 -1.76 16.43
C ASN A 100 -3.80 -0.51 15.68
N ALA A 101 -2.48 -0.40 15.46
CA ALA A 101 -1.91 0.71 14.69
C ALA A 101 -2.40 0.72 13.23
N MET A 102 -2.47 -0.46 12.60
CA MET A 102 -2.98 -0.61 11.24
C MET A 102 -4.47 -0.26 11.14
N GLU A 103 -5.28 -0.72 12.08
CA GLU A 103 -6.70 -0.38 12.18
C GLU A 103 -6.91 1.11 12.41
N GLU A 104 -6.15 1.72 13.31
CA GLU A 104 -6.21 3.16 13.56
C GLU A 104 -5.85 3.97 12.29
N ILE A 105 -4.77 3.63 11.58
CA ILE A 105 -4.36 4.36 10.36
C ILE A 105 -5.41 4.20 9.26
N THR A 106 -5.88 2.98 9.03
CA THR A 106 -6.83 2.69 7.94
C THR A 106 -8.21 3.31 8.19
N THR A 107 -8.63 3.42 9.44
CA THR A 107 -9.90 4.06 9.83
C THR A 107 -9.81 5.59 9.87
N ARG A 108 -8.72 6.15 10.41
CA ARG A 108 -8.59 7.61 10.62
C ARG A 108 -8.00 8.36 9.43
N THR A 109 -7.36 7.68 8.49
CA THR A 109 -6.65 8.30 7.36
C THR A 109 -7.10 7.74 6.02
N LYS A 110 -6.73 8.42 4.92
CA LYS A 110 -6.92 7.94 3.55
C LYS A 110 -5.68 7.22 2.99
N ILE A 111 -4.67 6.98 3.81
CA ILE A 111 -3.39 6.37 3.43
C ILE A 111 -3.65 4.94 2.96
N GLY A 112 -3.03 4.51 1.85
CA GLY A 112 -3.11 3.13 1.36
C GLY A 112 -4.38 2.76 0.58
N ARG A 113 -5.22 3.73 0.17
CA ARG A 113 -6.41 3.42 -0.68
C ARG A 113 -6.12 3.38 -2.19
N ASN A 114 -4.97 3.88 -2.64
CA ASN A 114 -4.68 4.07 -4.06
C ASN A 114 -3.31 3.49 -4.51
N TRP A 115 -2.70 2.62 -3.70
CA TRP A 115 -1.33 2.17 -3.97
C TRP A 115 -1.26 0.98 -4.92
N TYR A 116 -2.32 0.15 -5.00
CA TYR A 116 -2.41 -0.91 -5.98
C TYR A 116 -3.26 -0.47 -7.16
N LYS A 117 -2.59 0.02 -8.21
CA LYS A 117 -3.19 0.08 -9.55
C LYS A 117 -2.66 -1.14 -10.30
N PRO A 118 -3.50 -2.13 -10.66
CA PRO A 118 -3.06 -3.13 -11.62
C PRO A 118 -2.59 -2.41 -12.89
N PRO A 119 -1.63 -2.97 -13.65
CA PRO A 119 -1.30 -2.45 -14.97
C PRO A 119 -2.62 -2.29 -15.72
N MET A 120 -2.97 -1.07 -16.10
CA MET A 120 -4.12 -0.89 -16.97
C MET A 120 -3.78 -1.64 -18.25
N ASP A 121 -4.48 -2.73 -18.52
CA ASP A 121 -4.55 -3.27 -19.87
C ASP A 121 -4.92 -2.09 -20.76
N ASN A 122 -4.05 -1.75 -21.71
CA ASN A 122 -4.35 -0.78 -22.75
C ASN A 122 -5.44 -1.35 -23.66
N LYS A 123 -6.66 -1.51 -23.14
CA LYS A 123 -7.85 -1.49 -23.97
C LYS A 123 -7.96 -0.06 -24.45
N THR A 124 -7.62 0.12 -25.71
CA THR A 124 -7.94 1.28 -26.56
C THR A 124 -9.42 1.63 -26.38
N SER A 125 -9.71 2.40 -25.33
CA SER A 125 -10.98 3.06 -25.12
C SER A 125 -10.80 4.42 -25.75
N GLY A 126 -11.48 4.61 -26.89
CA GLY A 126 -11.43 5.86 -27.64
C GLY A 126 -11.60 7.04 -26.70
N LYS A 127 -10.64 7.97 -26.77
CA LYS A 127 -10.78 9.29 -26.16
C LYS A 127 -12.16 9.84 -26.57
N PRO A 128 -12.99 10.30 -25.64
CA PRO A 128 -14.13 11.13 -26.02
C PRO A 128 -13.55 12.35 -26.74
N ILE A 129 -14.02 12.57 -27.96
CA ILE A 129 -13.79 13.79 -28.73
C ILE A 129 -14.03 14.99 -27.78
N PRO A 130 -13.12 15.95 -27.66
CA PRO A 130 -13.36 17.12 -26.83
C PRO A 130 -14.56 17.87 -27.41
N LYS A 131 -15.63 18.02 -26.62
CA LYS A 131 -16.72 18.93 -26.96
C LYS A 131 -16.11 20.34 -27.12
N PRO A 132 -16.49 21.12 -28.15
CA PRO A 132 -15.99 22.48 -28.30
C PRO A 132 -16.42 23.30 -27.08
N ASN A 133 -15.43 23.81 -26.34
CA ASN A 133 -15.68 24.71 -25.22
C ASN A 133 -16.30 26.01 -25.75
N LYS A 134 -17.38 26.45 -25.10
CA LYS A 134 -17.94 27.79 -25.27
C LYS A 134 -16.82 28.84 -25.08
N PRO A 135 -16.84 29.95 -25.83
CA PRO A 135 -15.79 30.95 -25.74
C PRO A 135 -15.86 31.60 -24.36
N HIS A 136 -14.86 31.31 -23.54
CA HIS A 136 -14.61 32.07 -22.32
C HIS A 136 -13.82 33.28 -22.78
N ASP A 137 -14.40 34.47 -22.69
CA ASP A 137 -13.71 35.74 -22.89
C ASP A 137 -12.56 35.83 -21.88
N LYS A 138 -11.38 35.39 -22.29
CA LYS A 138 -10.16 35.43 -21.47
C LYS A 138 -9.43 36.69 -21.85
N ALA A 139 -9.37 37.63 -20.90
CA ALA A 139 -8.45 38.75 -20.95
C ALA A 139 -7.04 38.24 -21.34
N PRO A 140 -6.30 38.97 -22.19
CA PRO A 140 -5.01 38.51 -22.69
C PRO A 140 -4.07 38.26 -21.50
N TYR A 141 -3.53 37.04 -21.44
CA TYR A 141 -2.58 36.66 -20.41
C TYR A 141 -1.33 37.56 -20.49
N LYS A 142 -0.92 38.11 -19.34
CA LYS A 142 0.23 39.01 -19.21
C LYS A 142 1.30 38.42 -18.32
N CYS A 143 2.56 38.61 -18.68
CA CYS A 143 3.73 38.21 -17.93
C CYS A 143 3.75 38.90 -16.57
N HIS A 144 3.72 38.12 -15.49
CA HIS A 144 3.74 38.66 -14.12
C HIS A 144 5.06 39.32 -13.71
N LYS A 145 6.16 39.16 -14.49
CA LYS A 145 7.45 39.81 -14.22
C LYS A 145 7.62 41.16 -14.92
N CYS A 146 6.99 41.37 -16.08
CA CYS A 146 7.19 42.60 -16.88
C CYS A 146 5.93 43.21 -17.48
N GLY A 147 4.77 42.59 -17.28
CA GLY A 147 3.48 43.04 -17.80
C GLY A 147 3.24 42.78 -19.28
N SER A 148 4.20 42.26 -20.05
CA SER A 148 4.02 42.03 -21.49
C SER A 148 3.16 40.81 -21.79
N THR A 149 2.41 40.85 -22.89
CA THR A 149 1.56 39.74 -23.36
C THR A 149 2.31 38.80 -24.32
N SER A 150 3.55 39.13 -24.68
CA SER A 150 4.34 38.40 -25.68
C SER A 150 4.97 37.11 -25.15
N HIS A 151 5.08 36.93 -23.83
CA HIS A 151 5.70 35.75 -23.23
C HIS A 151 5.14 35.42 -21.84
N LEU A 152 5.47 34.23 -21.33
CA LEU A 152 5.14 33.77 -19.98
C LEU A 152 6.23 34.19 -18.98
N ALA A 153 5.90 34.34 -17.69
CA ALA A 153 6.84 34.80 -16.66
C ALA A 153 8.13 33.96 -16.56
N ASN A 154 8.05 32.70 -16.97
CA ASN A 154 9.13 31.72 -16.93
C ASN A 154 10.15 31.94 -18.06
N THR A 155 9.72 32.55 -19.16
CA THR A 155 10.55 32.90 -20.32
C THR A 155 10.79 34.42 -20.42
N CYS A 156 10.58 35.15 -19.33
CA CYS A 156 10.78 36.58 -19.31
C CYS A 156 12.26 36.96 -19.40
N PRO A 157 12.66 37.80 -20.37
CA PRO A 157 14.04 38.23 -20.53
C PRO A 157 14.48 39.28 -19.48
N LYS A 158 13.55 39.87 -18.71
CA LYS A 158 13.89 40.78 -17.61
C LYS A 158 14.28 39.98 -16.36
N LYS A 159 15.52 40.17 -15.88
CA LYS A 159 15.96 39.67 -14.56
C LYS A 159 15.28 40.48 -13.46
N THR A 160 14.65 39.79 -12.50
CA THR A 160 14.04 40.39 -11.31
C THR A 160 15.12 41.04 -10.43
N ARG A 161 14.92 42.29 -9.99
CA ARG A 161 15.66 42.85 -8.86
C ARG A 161 15.02 42.30 -7.58
N ILE A 162 15.78 41.53 -6.79
CA ILE A 162 15.34 41.00 -5.50
C ILE A 162 16.04 41.84 -4.42
N ASN A 163 15.23 42.44 -3.55
CA ASN A 163 15.54 43.20 -2.31
C ASN A 163 15.72 44.72 -2.42
N GLU A 164 14.61 45.45 -2.30
CA GLU A 164 14.55 46.74 -1.57
C GLU A 164 13.53 46.53 -0.45
N ILE A 165 14.00 46.42 0.80
CA ILE A 165 13.16 46.47 1.99
C ILE A 165 13.20 47.94 2.43
N GLU A 166 12.09 48.64 2.26
CA GLU A 166 11.91 49.96 2.88
C GLU A 166 11.88 49.77 4.40
N ILE A 167 12.93 50.21 5.08
CA ILE A 167 12.95 50.34 6.53
C ILE A 167 12.31 51.68 6.85
N ASP A 168 11.02 51.65 7.20
CA ASP A 168 10.34 52.80 7.79
C ASP A 168 11.02 53.15 9.14
N LYS A 169 11.47 54.40 9.24
CA LYS A 169 12.04 54.99 10.45
C LYS A 169 10.92 55.36 11.43
N PHE A 170 11.03 54.91 12.68
CA PHE A 170 10.41 55.55 13.84
C PHE A 170 11.41 56.49 14.51
#